data_AF-N6TYJ5-F1
#
_entry.id   AF-N6TYJ5-F1
#
_cell.length_a   1.000
_cell.length_b   1.000
_cell.length_c   1.000
_cell.angle_alpha   90.00
_cell.angle_beta   90.00
_cell.angle_gamma   90.00
#
_symmetry.space_group_name_H-M   'P 1'
#
loop_
_entity.id
_entity.type
_entity.pdbx_description
1 polymer ?
#
loop_
_entity_poly.entity_id
_entity_poly.type
_entity_poly.pdbx_seq_one_letter_code
_entity_poly.pdbx_strand_id
1 'polypeptide(L)'
;MNSSFVRGTCMEMCSSAERVMRRKEGLIHPLEKPPDKTKMIKSFSRSAAGKNLLDAKSLRPPETLLKTVNYLLTEVIKNDEVPWHVTYDFVMDRLRSVRQDMVIQNLSAKESIYIFQKIVSFYAYAAYRLLNEPIKNFDPHMNNVHLQECLKRLLCMFDECNDNLYAKNRPHFEALYVVMNLNSAVAVTRALKLPKSQKTEDVKLAILLSRNYFGNNFVKVCRLIPQFSLLLQCVIALQLPEIRRALLVMSVAYSSKQLWFPLELLRKILLYNKIEDIRDDLVYYELKCKEAQVQFLKSDFNRSKMAVPANYLDFIDKSIAATNVAVLGKKARRRENPQLVTQHFTGCSNKGQILQKTSLPPDYNTAAFASIDVNDQAVGLSATNTAAKNYGSFSNQPSRRDQLSTQNQSVQSRMAQPGTKAENAMRFTQTGLLYTLHMIREPVVDYQESRGVPRNEEITFLTLVTSLCTQAYTAAITILVMLWNLMPLVDGLIYFIRFLLDKAIDIVETEDNKDRAIKGAILFGELTIVVFIIFMIVGLIFMPVYVLMARLFSKIFSMLM
;
A
#
# COMPACT_ATOMS: atom_id res chain seq x y z
N MET A 1 19.64 23.53 23.13
CA MET A 1 19.94 22.56 24.21
C MET A 1 20.41 21.26 23.58
N ASN A 2 21.67 20.85 23.82
CA ASN A 2 22.18 19.56 23.33
C ASN A 2 21.62 18.44 24.21
N SER A 3 20.47 17.88 23.84
CA SER A 3 20.02 16.61 24.39
C SER A 3 21.00 15.52 23.95
N SER A 4 21.83 15.02 24.86
CA SER A 4 22.74 13.91 24.59
C SER A 4 21.92 12.64 24.34
N PHE A 5 21.79 12.24 23.08
CA PHE A 5 21.12 10.99 22.72
C PHE A 5 21.88 9.78 23.28
N VAL A 6 21.15 8.77 23.74
CA VAL A 6 21.74 7.51 24.25
C VAL A 6 22.49 6.81 23.12
N ARG A 7 23.69 6.32 23.40
CA ARG A 7 24.47 5.46 22.49
C ARG A 7 24.48 4.03 23.01
N GLY A 8 24.18 3.09 22.13
CA GLY A 8 24.16 1.67 22.44
C GLY A 8 25.55 1.09 22.63
N THR A 9 25.68 0.14 23.56
CA THR A 9 26.93 -0.56 23.90
C THR A 9 26.84 -2.06 23.66
N CYS A 10 25.72 -2.58 23.15
CA CYS A 10 25.56 -3.99 22.81
C CYS A 10 26.30 -4.34 21.52
N MET A 11 27.52 -4.87 21.63
CA MET A 11 28.35 -5.27 20.47
C MET A 11 27.84 -6.56 19.77
N GLU A 12 26.78 -7.17 20.29
CA GLU A 12 26.19 -8.42 19.79
C GLU A 12 24.83 -8.16 19.11
N MET A 13 24.39 -9.06 18.22
CA MET A 13 23.11 -8.90 17.51
C MET A 13 21.87 -9.00 18.41
N CYS A 14 22.03 -9.57 19.61
CA CYS A 14 21.04 -9.68 20.67
C CYS A 14 21.74 -9.55 22.04
N SER A 15 21.14 -8.80 22.96
CA SER A 15 21.71 -8.60 24.29
C SER A 15 21.65 -9.89 25.14
N SER A 16 22.59 -10.07 26.07
CA SER A 16 22.58 -11.23 26.97
C SER A 16 21.29 -11.32 27.78
N ALA A 17 20.76 -10.20 28.26
CA ALA A 17 19.52 -10.14 29.02
C ALA A 17 18.33 -10.67 28.21
N GLU A 18 18.18 -10.23 26.95
CA GLU A 18 17.11 -10.70 26.08
C GLU A 18 17.27 -12.18 25.74
N ARG A 19 18.49 -12.67 25.49
CA ARG A 19 18.70 -14.10 25.22
C ARG A 19 18.29 -14.97 26.39
N VAL A 20 18.67 -14.59 27.61
CA VAL A 20 18.29 -15.33 28.83
C VAL A 20 16.76 -15.34 28.97
N MET A 21 16.13 -14.18 28.80
CA MET A 21 14.67 -14.07 28.85
C MET A 21 14.00 -14.95 27.78
N ARG A 22 14.39 -14.86 26.51
CA ARG A 22 13.77 -15.64 25.42
C ARG A 22 14.02 -17.15 25.55
N ARG A 23 15.14 -17.56 26.16
CA ARG A 23 15.37 -18.98 26.51
C ARG A 23 14.44 -19.46 27.60
N LYS A 24 14.27 -18.65 28.67
CA LYS A 24 13.38 -18.97 29.79
C LYS A 24 11.92 -19.07 29.35
N GLU A 25 11.48 -18.14 28.52
CA GLU A 25 10.08 -18.04 28.06
C GLU A 25 9.78 -18.90 26.82
N GLY A 26 10.75 -19.68 26.31
CA GLY A 26 10.55 -20.52 25.12
C GLY A 26 10.33 -19.77 23.81
N LEU A 27 10.71 -18.49 23.73
CA LEU A 27 10.46 -17.58 22.61
C LEU A 27 11.56 -17.61 21.53
N ILE A 28 12.24 -18.75 21.32
CA ILE A 28 13.34 -18.87 20.36
C ILE A 28 12.79 -19.27 18.99
N HIS A 29 13.07 -18.47 17.96
CA HIS A 29 12.60 -18.77 16.61
C HIS A 29 13.39 -19.94 16.01
N PRO A 30 12.80 -20.78 15.13
CA PRO A 30 13.54 -21.86 14.45
C PRO A 30 14.84 -21.40 13.76
N LEU A 31 14.80 -20.24 13.09
CA LEU A 31 15.96 -19.61 12.43
C LEU A 31 17.06 -19.14 13.39
N GLU A 32 16.81 -19.14 14.70
CA GLU A 32 17.80 -18.81 15.72
C GLU A 32 18.35 -20.07 16.41
N LYS A 33 18.03 -21.28 15.94
CA LYS A 33 18.52 -22.54 16.51
C LYS A 33 19.88 -22.97 15.88
N PRO A 34 20.80 -23.56 16.66
CA PRO A 34 20.83 -23.54 18.13
C PRO A 34 20.95 -22.09 18.66
N PRO A 35 20.39 -21.78 19.85
CA PRO A 35 20.26 -20.42 20.38
C PRO A 35 21.60 -19.88 20.89
N ASP A 36 22.50 -19.64 19.95
CA ASP A 36 23.86 -19.18 20.19
C ASP A 36 23.97 -17.67 20.09
N LYS A 37 25.03 -17.13 20.69
CA LYS A 37 25.35 -15.69 20.67
C LYS A 37 25.53 -15.13 19.24
N THR A 38 25.88 -15.99 18.28
CA THR A 38 26.09 -15.64 16.87
C THR A 38 24.83 -15.73 16.01
N LYS A 39 23.76 -16.39 16.49
CA LYS A 39 22.51 -16.60 15.73
C LYS A 39 21.32 -15.81 16.27
N MET A 40 21.26 -15.59 17.59
CA MET A 40 20.14 -14.86 18.18
C MET A 40 20.18 -13.37 17.82
N ILE A 41 19.03 -12.82 17.42
CA ILE A 41 18.89 -11.41 17.02
C ILE A 41 17.82 -10.75 17.88
N LYS A 42 18.09 -9.51 18.31
CA LYS A 42 17.14 -8.68 19.08
C LYS A 42 15.80 -8.59 18.34
N SER A 43 14.73 -9.03 19.01
CA SER A 43 13.35 -8.96 18.53
C SER A 43 12.82 -7.53 18.58
N PHE A 44 11.82 -7.20 17.76
CA PHE A 44 11.18 -5.88 17.85
C PHE A 44 10.36 -5.79 19.13
N SER A 45 10.46 -4.64 19.80
CA SER A 45 9.69 -4.37 21.00
C SER A 45 8.70 -3.25 20.76
N ARG A 46 7.42 -3.47 21.08
CA ARG A 46 6.47 -2.37 21.21
C ARG A 46 6.82 -1.51 22.43
N SER A 47 6.54 -0.21 22.33
CA SER A 47 6.62 0.70 23.48
C SER A 47 5.45 0.40 24.40
N ALA A 48 5.67 -0.47 25.39
CA ALA A 48 4.71 -0.77 26.44
C ALA A 48 5.18 -0.11 27.75
N ALA A 49 4.22 0.24 28.62
CA ALA A 49 4.52 0.81 29.92
C ALA A 49 5.49 -0.09 30.72
N GLY A 50 6.54 0.51 31.29
CA GLY A 50 7.55 -0.20 32.09
C GLY A 50 8.74 -0.77 31.30
N LYS A 51 8.74 -0.75 29.95
CA LYS A 51 9.88 -1.22 29.17
C LYS A 51 10.91 -0.12 28.94
N ASN A 52 12.08 -0.24 29.55
CA ASN A 52 13.19 0.71 29.36
C ASN A 52 13.88 0.49 28.00
N LEU A 53 13.37 1.15 26.96
CA LEU A 53 13.96 1.11 25.61
C LEU A 53 15.25 1.93 25.49
N LEU A 54 15.58 2.74 26.51
CA LEU A 54 16.76 3.61 26.54
C LEU A 54 17.97 2.94 27.22
N ASP A 55 17.89 1.67 27.61
CA ASP A 55 19.04 0.96 28.18
C ASP A 55 20.13 0.77 27.12
N ALA A 56 21.26 1.47 27.30
CA ALA A 56 22.42 1.41 26.43
C ALA A 56 22.95 -0.02 26.24
N LYS A 57 22.87 -0.88 27.28
CA LYS A 57 23.33 -2.27 27.20
C LYS A 57 22.44 -3.15 26.30
N SER A 58 21.22 -2.69 26.03
CA SER A 58 20.26 -3.36 25.14
C SER A 58 20.27 -2.81 23.71
N LEU A 59 20.85 -1.63 23.49
CA LEU A 59 20.91 -0.95 22.20
C LEU A 59 22.19 -1.33 21.44
N ARG A 60 22.05 -1.66 20.16
CA ARG A 60 23.19 -2.00 19.29
C ARG A 60 23.77 -0.73 18.64
N PRO A 61 25.09 -0.50 18.70
CA PRO A 61 25.71 0.62 17.99
C PRO A 61 25.65 0.43 16.46
N PRO A 62 25.91 1.49 15.67
CA PRO A 62 25.78 1.47 14.19
C PRO A 62 26.48 0.30 13.49
N GLU A 63 27.71 -0.02 13.90
CA GLU A 63 28.49 -1.12 13.32
C GLU A 63 27.81 -2.48 13.54
N THR A 64 27.28 -2.70 14.74
CA THR A 64 26.54 -3.93 15.09
C THR A 64 25.20 -3.99 14.39
N LEU A 65 24.51 -2.86 14.19
CA LEU A 65 23.28 -2.80 13.40
C LEU A 65 23.54 -3.20 11.95
N LEU A 66 24.58 -2.64 11.32
CA LEU A 66 24.97 -3.00 9.96
C LEU A 66 25.39 -4.48 9.87
N LYS A 67 26.16 -4.98 10.84
CA LYS A 67 26.50 -6.41 10.94
C LYS A 67 25.26 -7.29 11.04
N THR A 68 24.27 -6.88 11.83
CA THR A 68 23.00 -7.60 12.01
C THR A 68 22.23 -7.68 10.69
N VAL A 69 22.09 -6.55 9.98
CA VAL A 69 21.40 -6.54 8.68
C VAL A 69 22.16 -7.37 7.65
N ASN A 70 23.48 -7.32 7.63
CA ASN A 70 24.27 -8.20 6.77
C ASN A 70 23.99 -9.67 7.05
N TYR A 71 24.03 -10.10 8.32
CA TYR A 71 23.74 -11.48 8.70
C TYR A 71 22.33 -11.91 8.29
N LEU A 72 21.32 -11.07 8.53
CA LEU A 72 19.94 -11.33 8.10
C LEU A 72 19.87 -11.57 6.58
N LEU A 73 20.53 -10.72 5.79
CA LEU A 73 20.40 -10.77 4.33
C LEU A 73 21.39 -11.71 3.63
N THR A 74 22.43 -12.19 4.30
CA THR A 74 23.41 -13.13 3.72
C THR A 74 23.24 -14.56 4.21
N GLU A 75 22.87 -14.76 5.47
CA GLU A 75 22.78 -16.08 6.09
C GLU A 75 21.32 -16.49 6.27
N VAL A 76 20.50 -15.65 6.90
CA VAL A 76 19.13 -16.04 7.29
C VAL A 76 18.21 -16.23 6.08
N ILE A 77 18.30 -15.36 5.07
CA ILE A 77 17.47 -15.48 3.85
C ILE A 77 17.79 -16.74 3.02
N LYS A 78 18.99 -17.31 3.17
CA LYS A 78 19.39 -18.55 2.49
C LYS A 78 19.00 -19.81 3.25
N ASN A 79 18.41 -19.66 4.44
CA ASN A 79 17.96 -20.80 5.22
C ASN A 79 16.69 -21.38 4.56
N ASP A 80 16.82 -22.60 4.04
CA ASP A 80 15.74 -23.36 3.40
C ASP A 80 15.05 -24.36 4.36
N GLU A 81 15.37 -24.34 5.66
CA GLU A 81 14.77 -25.21 6.69
C GLU A 81 13.32 -24.82 6.99
N VAL A 82 12.93 -23.58 6.70
CA VAL A 82 11.55 -23.08 6.88
C VAL A 82 11.03 -22.44 5.59
N PRO A 83 9.70 -22.40 5.40
CA PRO A 83 9.10 -21.69 4.28
C PRO A 83 9.52 -20.22 4.24
N TRP A 84 9.69 -19.66 3.04
CA TRP A 84 10.24 -18.31 2.88
C TRP A 84 9.37 -17.22 3.52
N HIS A 85 8.04 -17.38 3.58
CA HIS A 85 7.16 -16.42 4.29
C HIS A 85 7.46 -16.37 5.80
N VAL A 86 7.85 -17.48 6.42
CA VAL A 86 8.30 -17.51 7.83
C VAL A 86 9.63 -16.77 7.98
N THR A 87 10.55 -16.97 7.03
CA THR A 87 11.81 -16.21 6.96
C THR A 87 11.55 -14.72 6.77
N TYR A 88 10.58 -14.35 5.94
CA TYR A 88 10.16 -12.97 5.74
C TYR A 88 9.66 -12.33 7.04
N ASP A 89 8.73 -12.96 7.74
CA ASP A 89 8.17 -12.45 8.99
C ASP A 89 9.27 -12.25 10.05
N PHE A 90 10.17 -13.22 10.16
CA PHE A 90 11.33 -13.13 11.04
C PHE A 90 12.23 -11.95 10.66
N VAL A 91 12.66 -11.86 9.41
CA VAL A 91 13.56 -10.79 8.95
C VAL A 91 12.89 -9.43 9.10
N MET A 92 11.62 -9.29 8.73
CA MET A 92 10.85 -8.06 8.89
C MET A 92 10.82 -7.61 10.35
N ASP A 93 10.52 -8.50 11.30
CA ASP A 93 10.54 -8.18 12.73
C ASP A 93 11.93 -7.70 13.19
N ARG A 94 12.99 -8.43 12.82
CA ARG A 94 14.36 -8.08 13.20
C ARG A 94 14.82 -6.78 12.55
N LEU A 95 14.41 -6.48 11.33
CA LEU A 95 14.67 -5.19 10.67
C LEU A 95 13.91 -4.05 11.35
N ARG A 96 12.68 -4.27 11.84
CA ARG A 96 11.97 -3.27 12.67
C ARG A 96 12.70 -2.99 13.97
N SER A 97 13.25 -4.02 14.61
CA SER A 97 14.12 -3.86 15.79
C SER A 97 15.37 -3.04 15.48
N VAL A 98 16.02 -3.30 14.34
CA VAL A 98 17.18 -2.51 13.88
C VAL A 98 16.78 -1.05 13.68
N ARG A 99 15.70 -0.76 12.95
CA ARG A 99 15.22 0.62 12.74
C ARG A 99 14.87 1.30 14.06
N GLN A 100 14.27 0.58 15.02
CA GLN A 100 13.96 1.10 16.35
C GLN A 100 15.23 1.54 17.10
N ASP A 101 16.27 0.71 17.10
CA ASP A 101 17.57 1.08 17.70
C ASP A 101 18.18 2.31 17.02
N MET A 102 18.01 2.46 15.71
CA MET A 102 18.51 3.63 14.96
C MET A 102 17.79 4.91 15.37
N VAL A 103 16.47 4.86 15.53
CA VAL A 103 15.64 6.01 15.93
C VAL A 103 15.96 6.42 17.36
N ILE A 104 16.03 5.47 18.30
CA ILE A 104 16.33 5.74 19.71
C ILE A 104 17.70 6.43 19.87
N GLN A 105 18.69 5.99 19.12
CA GLN A 105 20.05 6.56 19.18
C GLN A 105 20.22 7.82 18.31
N ASN A 106 19.18 8.23 17.57
CA ASN A 106 19.21 9.33 16.60
C ASN A 106 20.45 9.28 15.69
N LEU A 107 20.63 8.17 14.98
CA LEU A 107 21.80 7.99 14.11
C LEU A 107 21.85 9.02 13.00
N SER A 108 23.07 9.43 12.64
CA SER A 108 23.28 10.34 11.52
C SER A 108 22.92 9.69 10.18
N ALA A 109 22.66 10.51 9.16
CA ALA A 109 22.41 10.04 7.80
C ALA A 109 23.56 9.14 7.28
N LYS A 110 24.83 9.51 7.54
CA LYS A 110 26.01 8.75 7.10
C LYS A 110 26.04 7.32 7.67
N GLU A 111 25.73 7.17 8.96
CA GLU A 111 25.66 5.86 9.63
C GLU A 111 24.47 5.03 9.12
N SER A 112 23.39 5.70 8.72
CA SER A 112 22.10 5.06 8.39
C SER A 112 21.98 4.61 6.93
N ILE A 113 22.62 5.31 5.99
CA ILE A 113 22.44 5.09 4.54
C ILE A 113 22.68 3.62 4.15
N TYR A 114 23.80 3.01 4.56
CA TYR A 114 24.10 1.63 4.17
C TYR A 114 23.14 0.60 4.77
N ILE A 115 22.60 0.88 5.95
CA ILE A 115 21.59 0.04 6.60
C ILE A 115 20.28 0.13 5.81
N PHE A 116 19.82 1.34 5.50
CA PHE A 116 18.58 1.55 4.73
C PHE A 116 18.67 1.02 3.29
N GLN A 117 19.82 1.14 2.61
CA GLN A 117 20.02 0.53 1.29
C GLN A 117 19.69 -0.97 1.31
N LYS A 118 20.17 -1.68 2.33
CA LYS A 118 19.95 -3.12 2.51
C LYS A 118 18.49 -3.45 2.86
N ILE A 119 17.89 -2.67 3.75
CA ILE A 119 16.48 -2.84 4.15
C ILE A 119 15.55 -2.63 2.94
N VAL A 120 15.79 -1.58 2.15
CA VAL A 120 15.02 -1.30 0.93
C VAL A 120 15.19 -2.41 -0.09
N SER A 121 16.43 -2.87 -0.34
CA SER A 121 16.67 -4.02 -1.22
C SER A 121 15.94 -5.28 -0.77
N PHE A 122 15.89 -5.56 0.54
CA PHE A 122 15.16 -6.70 1.08
C PHE A 122 13.66 -6.60 0.78
N TYR A 123 13.01 -5.49 1.13
CA TYR A 123 11.57 -5.36 0.91
C TYR A 123 11.19 -5.36 -0.58
N ALA A 124 12.02 -4.78 -1.44
CA ALA A 124 11.84 -4.81 -2.89
C ALA A 124 11.98 -6.24 -3.45
N TYR A 125 12.96 -7.00 -2.98
CA TYR A 125 13.10 -8.41 -3.36
C TYR A 125 11.95 -9.28 -2.81
N ALA A 126 11.58 -9.08 -1.55
CA ALA A 126 10.49 -9.81 -0.88
C ALA A 126 9.16 -9.65 -1.61
N ALA A 127 8.88 -8.44 -2.09
CA ALA A 127 7.66 -8.14 -2.86
C ALA A 127 7.50 -9.05 -4.08
N TYR A 128 8.61 -9.32 -4.80
CA TYR A 128 8.60 -10.22 -5.94
C TYR A 128 8.69 -11.69 -5.52
N ARG A 129 9.49 -12.01 -4.50
CA ARG A 129 9.70 -13.41 -4.05
C ARG A 129 8.45 -14.05 -3.44
N LEU A 130 7.53 -13.27 -2.87
CA LEU A 130 6.28 -13.76 -2.27
C LEU A 130 5.04 -13.39 -3.06
N LEU A 131 5.20 -13.12 -4.34
CA LEU A 131 4.18 -12.57 -5.21
C LEU A 131 2.92 -13.47 -5.32
N ASN A 132 3.08 -14.79 -5.22
CA ASN A 132 1.99 -15.78 -5.23
C ASN A 132 1.64 -16.36 -3.84
N GLU A 133 2.21 -15.83 -2.75
CA GLU A 133 1.81 -16.29 -1.42
C GLU A 133 0.40 -15.78 -1.07
N PRO A 134 -0.41 -16.57 -0.34
CA PRO A 134 -1.71 -16.12 0.09
C PRO A 134 -1.58 -14.99 1.12
N ILE A 135 -2.59 -14.10 1.17
CA ILE A 135 -2.61 -12.90 2.05
C ILE A 135 -2.33 -13.24 3.52
N LYS A 136 -2.75 -14.42 3.98
CA LYS A 136 -2.49 -14.90 5.35
C LYS A 136 -1.00 -15.09 5.68
N ASN A 137 -0.17 -15.39 4.67
CA ASN A 137 1.26 -15.65 4.80
C ASN A 137 2.08 -14.41 4.46
N PHE A 138 1.58 -13.58 3.53
CA PHE A 138 2.26 -12.37 3.10
C PHE A 138 1.23 -11.32 2.70
N ASP A 139 1.31 -10.14 3.30
CA ASP A 139 0.52 -8.99 2.92
C ASP A 139 1.35 -8.06 2.00
N PRO A 140 1.07 -8.04 0.68
CA PRO A 140 1.80 -7.20 -0.26
C PRO A 140 1.64 -5.70 0.01
N HIS A 141 0.50 -5.29 0.56
CA HIS A 141 0.23 -3.89 0.88
C HIS A 141 1.13 -3.43 2.02
N MET A 142 1.17 -4.19 3.12
CA MET A 142 2.03 -3.90 4.27
C MET A 142 3.51 -3.89 3.89
N ASN A 143 3.95 -4.82 3.06
CA ASN A 143 5.31 -4.83 2.53
C ASN A 143 5.61 -3.56 1.71
N ASN A 144 4.69 -3.13 0.85
CA ASN A 144 4.85 -1.93 0.03
C ASN A 144 4.89 -0.66 0.88
N VAL A 145 4.07 -0.56 1.93
CA VAL A 145 4.12 0.54 2.91
C VAL A 145 5.50 0.64 3.55
N HIS A 146 6.05 -0.47 4.04
CA HIS A 146 7.39 -0.49 4.64
C HIS A 146 8.49 -0.17 3.63
N LEU A 147 8.38 -0.67 2.39
CA LEU A 147 9.32 -0.39 1.32
C LEU A 147 9.33 1.11 0.99
N GLN A 148 8.16 1.73 0.80
CA GLN A 148 8.01 3.16 0.49
C GLN A 148 8.51 4.03 1.64
N GLU A 149 8.16 3.72 2.88
CA GLU A 149 8.63 4.44 4.07
C GLU A 149 10.17 4.43 4.14
N CYS A 150 10.78 3.24 4.02
CA CYS A 150 12.23 3.08 4.09
C CYS A 150 12.93 3.75 2.90
N LEU A 151 12.37 3.65 1.70
CA LEU A 151 12.93 4.27 0.50
C LEU A 151 12.88 5.79 0.60
N LYS A 152 11.74 6.39 0.97
CA LYS A 152 11.63 7.84 1.17
C LYS A 152 12.62 8.34 2.22
N ARG A 153 12.74 7.63 3.36
CA ARG A 153 13.73 7.97 4.39
C ARG A 153 15.16 7.92 3.87
N LEU A 154 15.50 6.90 3.07
CA LEU A 154 16.81 6.78 2.42
C LEU A 154 17.07 7.95 1.45
N LEU A 155 16.08 8.36 0.66
CA LEU A 155 16.20 9.50 -0.25
C LEU A 155 16.43 10.82 0.49
N CYS A 156 15.73 11.06 1.61
CA CYS A 156 16.00 12.22 2.47
C CYS A 156 17.43 12.20 3.01
N MET A 157 17.92 11.05 3.47
CA MET A 157 19.31 10.91 3.94
C MET A 157 20.34 11.21 2.84
N PHE A 158 20.03 10.86 1.58
CA PHE A 158 20.87 11.24 0.44
C PHE A 158 20.84 12.74 0.13
N ASP A 159 19.74 13.43 0.43
CA ASP A 159 19.64 14.89 0.28
C ASP A 159 20.41 15.62 1.40
N GLU A 160 20.43 15.06 2.61
CA GLU A 160 21.20 15.58 3.75
C GLU A 160 22.73 15.38 3.58
N CYS A 161 23.15 14.36 2.83
CA CYS A 161 24.57 13.99 2.66
C CYS A 161 25.14 14.45 1.31
N ASN A 162 25.98 15.50 1.33
CA ASN A 162 26.75 15.97 0.16
C ASN A 162 28.04 15.16 -0.13
N ASP A 163 28.16 13.94 0.40
CA ASP A 163 29.39 13.16 0.37
C ASP A 163 29.40 12.17 -0.83
N ASN A 164 30.44 12.28 -1.67
CA ASN A 164 30.60 11.54 -2.91
C ASN A 164 30.60 10.01 -2.71
N LEU A 165 30.99 9.53 -1.52
CA LEU A 165 31.04 8.09 -1.24
C LEU A 165 29.65 7.44 -1.30
N TYR A 166 28.63 8.10 -0.76
CA TYR A 166 27.25 7.60 -0.73
C TYR A 166 26.51 7.89 -2.04
N ALA A 167 26.94 8.94 -2.76
CA ALA A 167 26.37 9.35 -4.03
C ALA A 167 26.43 8.26 -5.13
N LYS A 168 27.33 7.28 -5.02
CA LYS A 168 27.48 6.21 -6.03
C LYS A 168 26.24 5.33 -6.16
N ASN A 169 25.59 4.99 -5.04
CA ASN A 169 24.41 4.12 -5.04
C ASN A 169 23.10 4.90 -5.13
N ARG A 170 23.11 6.21 -4.83
CA ARG A 170 21.92 7.07 -4.89
C ARG A 170 21.13 6.91 -6.19
N PRO A 171 21.73 6.94 -7.40
CA PRO A 171 20.99 6.80 -8.66
C PRO A 171 20.14 5.52 -8.76
N HIS A 172 20.61 4.41 -8.19
CA HIS A 172 19.87 3.15 -8.22
C HIS A 172 18.58 3.24 -7.41
N PHE A 173 18.62 3.85 -6.22
CA PHE A 173 17.45 4.04 -5.37
C PHE A 173 16.53 5.16 -5.86
N GLU A 174 17.07 6.19 -6.53
CA GLU A 174 16.26 7.19 -7.23
C GLU A 174 15.49 6.56 -8.41
N ALA A 175 16.14 5.68 -9.17
CA ALA A 175 15.48 4.89 -10.22
C ALA A 175 14.41 3.96 -9.61
N LEU A 176 14.70 3.31 -8.49
CA LEU A 176 13.74 2.49 -7.75
C LEU A 176 12.50 3.29 -7.37
N TYR A 177 12.66 4.51 -6.88
CA TYR A 177 11.54 5.38 -6.51
C TYR A 177 10.66 5.75 -7.70
N VAL A 178 11.25 6.02 -8.87
CA VAL A 178 10.51 6.29 -10.10
C VAL A 178 9.73 5.06 -10.55
N VAL A 179 10.36 3.88 -10.60
CA VAL A 179 9.68 2.67 -11.08
C VAL A 179 8.60 2.19 -10.11
N MET A 180 8.79 2.37 -8.80
CA MET A 180 7.73 2.09 -7.82
C MET A 180 6.51 2.98 -7.99
N ASN A 181 6.70 4.20 -8.52
CA ASN A 181 5.67 5.22 -8.61
C ASN A 181 5.53 5.72 -10.06
N LEU A 182 5.33 4.81 -11.03
CA LEU A 182 5.32 5.14 -12.47
C LEU A 182 4.35 6.26 -12.86
N ASN A 183 3.23 6.38 -12.13
CA ASN A 183 2.19 7.39 -12.35
C ASN A 183 2.39 8.67 -11.52
N SER A 184 3.55 8.85 -10.86
CA SER A 184 3.81 10.00 -10.00
C SER A 184 4.71 11.02 -10.70
N ALA A 185 4.15 12.19 -11.02
CA ALA A 185 4.93 13.33 -11.51
C ALA A 185 6.04 13.73 -10.52
N VAL A 186 5.76 13.65 -9.20
CA VAL A 186 6.73 13.98 -8.15
C VAL A 186 7.98 13.10 -8.23
N ALA A 187 7.81 11.79 -8.46
CA ALA A 187 8.93 10.86 -8.58
C ALA A 187 9.81 11.18 -9.80
N VAL A 188 9.18 11.43 -10.96
CA VAL A 188 9.89 11.79 -12.19
C VAL A 188 10.61 13.12 -12.06
N THR A 189 9.95 14.15 -11.50
CA THR A 189 10.55 15.47 -11.27
C THR A 189 11.76 15.37 -10.35
N ARG A 190 11.71 14.55 -9.29
CA ARG A 190 12.87 14.32 -8.42
C ARG A 190 14.05 13.74 -9.20
N ALA A 191 13.83 12.71 -10.01
CA ALA A 191 14.87 12.13 -10.84
C ALA A 191 15.44 13.12 -11.88
N LEU A 192 14.59 14.00 -12.43
CA LEU A 192 15.01 15.05 -13.36
C LEU A 192 15.87 16.15 -12.70
N LYS A 193 15.65 16.43 -11.40
CA LYS A 193 16.45 17.40 -10.63
C LYS A 193 17.85 16.91 -10.28
N LEU A 194 18.14 15.60 -10.46
CA LEU A 194 19.47 15.07 -10.17
C LEU A 194 20.57 15.72 -11.04
N PRO A 195 21.78 15.92 -10.49
CA PRO A 195 22.94 16.34 -11.27
C PRO A 195 23.23 15.39 -12.44
N LYS A 196 23.79 15.92 -13.53
CA LYS A 196 24.13 15.11 -14.73
C LYS A 196 25.03 13.92 -14.40
N SER A 197 25.96 14.07 -13.45
CA SER A 197 26.85 13.01 -12.98
C SER A 197 26.11 11.84 -12.30
N GLN A 198 24.93 12.09 -11.74
CA GLN A 198 24.10 11.09 -11.05
C GLN A 198 22.96 10.54 -11.92
N LYS A 199 22.75 11.07 -13.14
CA LYS A 199 21.81 10.52 -14.12
C LYS A 199 22.42 9.31 -14.83
N THR A 200 22.62 8.23 -14.08
CA THR A 200 23.08 6.94 -14.61
C THR A 200 22.06 6.32 -15.56
N GLU A 201 22.46 5.26 -16.26
CA GLU A 201 21.57 4.54 -17.17
C GLU A 201 20.27 4.06 -16.49
N ASP A 202 20.32 3.56 -15.24
CA ASP A 202 19.12 3.15 -14.50
C ASP A 202 18.12 4.31 -14.33
N VAL A 203 18.61 5.52 -14.02
CA VAL A 203 17.76 6.72 -13.87
C VAL A 203 17.18 7.16 -15.22
N LYS A 204 17.99 7.16 -16.28
CA LYS A 204 17.53 7.51 -17.63
C LYS A 204 16.47 6.52 -18.11
N LEU A 205 16.70 5.23 -17.89
CA LEU A 205 15.74 4.17 -18.21
C LEU A 205 14.46 4.33 -17.40
N ALA A 206 14.53 4.62 -16.09
CA ALA A 206 13.35 4.82 -15.26
C ALA A 206 12.50 6.01 -15.70
N ILE A 207 13.13 7.15 -16.03
CA ILE A 207 12.44 8.32 -16.59
C ILE A 207 11.79 7.96 -17.94
N LEU A 208 12.53 7.24 -18.80
CA LEU A 208 12.01 6.81 -20.09
C LEU A 208 10.83 5.84 -19.93
N LEU A 209 10.91 4.90 -18.99
CA LEU A 209 9.85 3.95 -18.67
C LEU A 209 8.58 4.67 -18.24
N SER A 210 8.69 5.58 -17.26
CA SER A 210 7.55 6.39 -16.79
C SER A 210 6.96 7.24 -17.92
N ARG A 211 7.78 7.88 -18.76
CA ARG A 211 7.29 8.64 -19.93
C ARG A 211 6.48 7.76 -20.90
N ASN A 212 6.95 6.55 -21.21
CA ASN A 212 6.22 5.64 -22.10
C ASN A 212 4.95 5.10 -21.44
N TYR A 213 4.97 4.89 -20.12
CA TYR A 213 3.80 4.50 -19.34
C TYR A 213 2.72 5.58 -19.40
N PHE A 214 3.06 6.85 -19.11
CA PHE A 214 2.15 7.99 -19.25
C PHE A 214 1.60 8.15 -20.68
N GLY A 215 2.43 7.88 -21.69
CA GLY A 215 2.03 7.91 -23.10
C GLY A 215 1.25 6.68 -23.58
N ASN A 216 0.87 5.75 -22.69
CA ASN A 216 0.21 4.47 -23.02
C ASN A 216 0.97 3.61 -24.04
N ASN A 217 2.29 3.80 -24.17
CA ASN A 217 3.14 2.99 -25.06
C ASN A 217 3.65 1.75 -24.31
N PHE A 218 2.73 0.85 -23.99
CA PHE A 218 3.00 -0.34 -23.19
C PHE A 218 3.98 -1.30 -23.86
N VAL A 219 3.99 -1.39 -25.19
CA VAL A 219 4.98 -2.21 -25.93
C VAL A 219 6.40 -1.72 -25.66
N LYS A 220 6.62 -0.40 -25.65
CA LYS A 220 7.94 0.17 -25.34
C LYS A 220 8.26 0.02 -23.86
N VAL A 221 7.28 0.15 -22.96
CA VAL A 221 7.46 -0.16 -21.52
C VAL A 221 7.98 -1.58 -21.35
N CYS A 222 7.30 -2.59 -21.90
CA CYS A 222 7.71 -3.99 -21.84
C CYS A 222 9.11 -4.23 -22.42
N ARG A 223 9.46 -3.60 -23.55
CA ARG A 223 10.82 -3.73 -24.14
C ARG A 223 11.93 -3.14 -23.28
N LEU A 224 11.62 -2.19 -22.39
CA LEU A 224 12.59 -1.58 -21.49
C LEU A 224 12.84 -2.45 -20.25
N ILE A 225 11.86 -3.23 -19.78
CA ILE A 225 11.95 -4.01 -18.53
C ILE A 225 13.23 -4.86 -18.47
N PRO A 226 13.60 -5.68 -19.49
CA PRO A 226 14.79 -6.52 -19.41
C PRO A 226 16.12 -5.75 -19.34
N GLN A 227 16.13 -4.44 -19.60
CA GLN A 227 17.33 -3.59 -19.60
C GLN A 227 17.68 -3.06 -18.21
N PHE A 228 16.74 -3.13 -17.25
CA PHE A 228 16.95 -2.68 -15.89
C PHE A 228 17.84 -3.63 -15.08
N SER A 229 18.37 -3.17 -13.95
CA SER A 229 19.02 -4.04 -12.98
C SER A 229 18.01 -4.97 -12.29
N LEU A 230 18.46 -6.15 -11.85
CA LEU A 230 17.57 -7.24 -11.39
C LEU A 230 16.56 -6.79 -10.32
N LEU A 231 17.00 -6.02 -9.32
CA LEU A 231 16.10 -5.51 -8.27
C LEU A 231 14.99 -4.60 -8.84
N LEU A 232 15.33 -3.74 -9.79
CA LEU A 232 14.36 -2.87 -10.47
C LEU A 232 13.41 -3.70 -11.34
N GLN A 233 13.90 -4.75 -12.02
CA GLN A 233 13.06 -5.68 -12.78
C GLN A 233 12.02 -6.35 -11.88
N CYS A 234 12.43 -6.86 -10.71
CA CYS A 234 11.53 -7.47 -9.72
C CYS A 234 10.39 -6.53 -9.35
N VAL A 235 10.70 -5.25 -9.11
CA VAL A 235 9.70 -4.26 -8.69
C VAL A 235 8.79 -3.84 -9.85
N ILE A 236 9.33 -3.65 -11.05
CA ILE A 236 8.52 -3.33 -12.23
C ILE A 236 7.56 -4.49 -12.57
N ALA A 237 7.99 -5.73 -12.37
CA ALA A 237 7.15 -6.91 -12.61
C ALA A 237 5.86 -6.92 -11.77
N LEU A 238 5.87 -6.31 -10.58
CA LEU A 238 4.68 -6.16 -9.73
C LEU A 238 3.60 -5.28 -10.37
N GLN A 239 4.00 -4.36 -11.24
CA GLN A 239 3.08 -3.48 -11.96
C GLN A 239 2.70 -4.03 -13.34
N LEU A 240 3.24 -5.19 -13.72
CA LEU A 240 2.98 -5.77 -15.03
C LEU A 240 1.50 -6.08 -15.29
N PRO A 241 0.67 -6.47 -14.30
CA PRO A 241 -0.77 -6.61 -14.53
C PRO A 241 -1.45 -5.31 -14.97
N GLU A 242 -1.10 -4.19 -14.34
CA GLU A 242 -1.61 -2.86 -14.74
C GLU A 242 -1.12 -2.48 -16.14
N ILE A 243 0.15 -2.78 -16.46
CA ILE A 243 0.69 -2.59 -17.81
C ILE A 243 -0.04 -3.47 -18.83
N ARG A 244 -0.39 -4.72 -18.47
CA ARG A 244 -1.10 -5.68 -19.34
C ARG A 244 -2.54 -5.30 -19.61
N ARG A 245 -3.14 -4.40 -18.80
CA ARG A 245 -4.40 -3.72 -19.17
C ARG A 245 -4.27 -2.88 -20.46
N ALA A 246 -3.08 -2.79 -21.07
CA ALA A 246 -2.90 -2.45 -22.48
C ALA A 246 -3.88 -3.15 -23.43
N LEU A 247 -4.39 -4.34 -23.07
CA LEU A 247 -5.47 -5.04 -23.77
C LEU A 247 -6.70 -4.14 -24.00
N LEU A 248 -7.02 -3.22 -23.08
CA LEU A 248 -8.08 -2.23 -23.28
C LEU A 248 -7.76 -1.28 -24.43
N VAL A 249 -6.53 -0.75 -24.49
CA VAL A 249 -6.08 0.14 -25.58
C VAL A 249 -6.11 -0.61 -26.91
N MET A 250 -5.65 -1.87 -26.92
CA MET A 250 -5.70 -2.73 -28.09
C MET A 250 -7.13 -3.04 -28.53
N SER A 251 -8.06 -3.23 -27.59
CA SER A 251 -9.49 -3.47 -27.88
C SER A 251 -10.13 -2.31 -28.64
N VAL A 252 -9.70 -1.08 -28.35
CA VAL A 252 -10.15 0.12 -29.06
C VAL A 252 -9.42 0.30 -30.40
N ALA A 253 -8.09 0.18 -30.40
CA ALA A 253 -7.26 0.49 -31.57
C ALA A 253 -7.36 -0.55 -32.69
N TYR A 254 -7.48 -1.83 -32.34
CA TYR A 254 -7.58 -2.95 -33.28
C TYR A 254 -9.02 -3.48 -33.42
N SER A 255 -10.02 -2.67 -33.06
CA SER A 255 -11.43 -3.07 -33.08
C SER A 255 -11.87 -3.48 -34.50
N SER A 256 -12.08 -4.77 -34.73
CA SER A 256 -12.52 -5.31 -36.03
C SER A 256 -13.33 -6.60 -35.84
N LYS A 257 -14.39 -6.76 -36.63
CA LYS A 257 -15.21 -7.99 -36.62
C LYS A 257 -14.60 -9.13 -37.44
N GLN A 258 -13.67 -8.80 -38.35
CA GLN A 258 -13.08 -9.75 -39.29
C GLN A 258 -11.67 -10.17 -38.88
N LEU A 259 -10.91 -9.27 -38.27
CA LEU A 259 -9.51 -9.50 -37.95
C LEU A 259 -9.33 -10.12 -36.57
N TRP A 260 -8.33 -10.98 -36.47
CA TRP A 260 -7.93 -11.67 -35.25
C TRP A 260 -6.46 -11.40 -34.98
N PHE A 261 -6.12 -11.11 -33.73
CA PHE A 261 -4.77 -10.79 -33.30
C PHE A 261 -4.05 -12.04 -32.78
N PRO A 262 -2.84 -12.38 -33.27
CA PRO A 262 -2.12 -13.57 -32.82
C PRO A 262 -1.66 -13.51 -31.35
N LEU A 263 -1.97 -14.55 -30.56
CA LEU A 263 -1.56 -14.62 -29.15
C LEU A 263 -0.04 -14.70 -28.99
N GLU A 264 0.68 -15.29 -29.94
CA GLU A 264 2.14 -15.39 -29.87
C GLU A 264 2.82 -14.02 -30.01
N LEU A 265 2.22 -13.10 -30.76
CA LEU A 265 2.67 -11.71 -30.80
C LEU A 265 2.36 -11.00 -29.48
N LEU A 266 1.17 -11.23 -28.93
CA LEU A 266 0.74 -10.66 -27.65
C LEU A 266 1.66 -11.09 -26.50
N ARG A 267 2.03 -12.37 -26.48
CA ARG A 267 2.99 -12.97 -25.54
C ARG A 267 4.31 -12.22 -25.51
N LYS A 268 4.86 -11.94 -26.70
CA LYS A 268 6.14 -11.23 -26.88
C LYS A 268 6.05 -9.75 -26.48
N ILE A 269 4.99 -9.04 -26.88
CA ILE A 269 4.90 -7.58 -26.65
C ILE A 269 4.46 -7.22 -25.22
N LEU A 270 3.76 -8.12 -24.50
CA LEU A 270 3.29 -7.92 -23.12
C LEU A 270 4.01 -8.81 -22.08
N LEU A 271 5.11 -9.48 -22.48
CA LEU A 271 5.95 -10.30 -21.62
C LEU A 271 5.18 -11.37 -20.83
N TYR A 272 4.31 -12.12 -21.49
CA TYR A 272 3.75 -13.34 -20.89
C TYR A 272 4.74 -14.50 -21.02
N ASN A 273 4.75 -15.41 -20.04
CA ASN A 273 5.57 -16.61 -20.13
C ASN A 273 4.94 -17.59 -21.12
N LYS A 274 3.65 -17.88 -20.93
CA LYS A 274 2.90 -18.89 -21.68
C LYS A 274 1.67 -18.29 -22.37
N ILE A 275 1.12 -19.03 -23.34
CA ILE A 275 -0.10 -18.61 -24.05
C ILE A 275 -1.32 -18.85 -23.16
N GLU A 276 -1.26 -19.85 -22.28
CA GLU A 276 -2.31 -20.20 -21.32
C GLU A 276 -2.62 -19.03 -20.38
N ASP A 277 -1.58 -18.41 -19.80
CA ASP A 277 -1.73 -17.22 -18.94
C ASP A 277 -2.47 -16.08 -19.67
N ILE A 278 -2.25 -15.93 -20.98
CA ILE A 278 -2.95 -14.93 -21.79
C ILE A 278 -4.42 -15.30 -21.93
N ARG A 279 -4.73 -16.58 -22.18
CA ARG A 279 -6.13 -17.02 -22.31
C ARG A 279 -6.89 -16.79 -21.00
N ASP A 280 -6.27 -17.06 -19.87
CA ASP A 280 -6.86 -16.81 -18.55
C ASP A 280 -7.17 -15.32 -18.35
N ASP A 281 -6.22 -14.43 -18.68
CA ASP A 281 -6.42 -12.98 -18.63
C ASP A 281 -7.52 -12.53 -19.61
N LEU A 282 -7.53 -13.05 -20.84
CA LEU A 282 -8.55 -12.71 -21.84
C LEU A 282 -9.96 -13.13 -21.40
N VAL A 283 -10.12 -14.35 -20.86
CA VAL A 283 -11.38 -14.84 -20.30
C VAL A 283 -11.80 -13.97 -19.12
N TYR A 284 -10.85 -13.64 -18.24
CA TYR A 284 -11.10 -12.75 -17.11
C TYR A 284 -11.59 -11.39 -17.59
N TYR A 285 -11.01 -10.77 -18.63
CA TYR A 285 -11.47 -9.49 -19.18
C TYR A 285 -12.65 -9.57 -20.16
N GLU A 286 -13.25 -10.75 -20.35
CA GLU A 286 -14.40 -11.01 -21.26
C GLU A 286 -14.10 -10.80 -22.75
N LEU A 287 -12.84 -10.96 -23.14
CA LEU A 287 -12.41 -10.89 -24.53
C LEU A 287 -12.57 -12.23 -25.25
N LYS A 288 -13.06 -12.18 -26.50
CA LYS A 288 -13.27 -13.37 -27.32
C LYS A 288 -11.95 -13.93 -27.84
N CYS A 289 -11.69 -15.19 -27.53
CA CYS A 289 -10.52 -15.94 -27.99
C CYS A 289 -10.96 -17.16 -28.80
N LYS A 290 -10.30 -17.41 -29.94
CA LYS A 290 -10.46 -18.63 -30.74
C LYS A 290 -9.07 -19.22 -30.99
N GLU A 291 -8.89 -20.49 -30.63
CA GLU A 291 -7.62 -21.23 -30.81
C GLU A 291 -6.39 -20.48 -30.21
N ALA A 292 -5.61 -19.82 -31.06
CA ALA A 292 -4.40 -19.05 -30.72
C ALA A 292 -4.49 -17.58 -31.16
N GLN A 293 -5.71 -17.04 -31.26
CA GLN A 293 -5.96 -15.66 -31.65
C GLN A 293 -7.06 -15.01 -30.80
N VAL A 294 -6.97 -13.70 -30.60
CA VAL A 294 -7.96 -12.88 -29.89
C VAL A 294 -8.64 -11.93 -30.85
N GLN A 295 -9.96 -11.80 -30.74
CA GLN A 295 -10.71 -10.77 -31.45
C GLN A 295 -10.88 -9.56 -30.54
N PHE A 296 -10.45 -8.41 -31.03
CA PHE A 296 -10.60 -7.14 -30.33
C PHE A 296 -11.84 -6.40 -30.84
N LEU A 297 -12.73 -6.04 -29.92
CA LEU A 297 -13.89 -5.19 -30.17
C LEU A 297 -13.96 -4.10 -29.08
N LYS A 298 -14.33 -2.88 -29.47
CA LYS A 298 -14.34 -1.70 -28.59
C LYS A 298 -15.20 -1.87 -27.32
N SER A 299 -16.25 -2.69 -27.38
CA SER A 299 -17.21 -2.95 -26.32
C SER A 299 -16.86 -4.12 -25.39
N ASP A 300 -15.97 -5.02 -25.82
CA ASP A 300 -15.86 -6.35 -25.21
C ASP A 300 -14.97 -6.35 -23.96
N PHE A 301 -14.04 -5.40 -23.84
CA PHE A 301 -13.20 -5.30 -22.64
C PHE A 301 -14.00 -4.82 -21.43
N ASN A 302 -14.13 -5.67 -20.42
CA ASN A 302 -14.81 -5.31 -19.19
C ASN A 302 -13.96 -4.34 -18.32
N ARG A 303 -14.38 -3.07 -18.29
CA ARG A 303 -13.67 -2.00 -17.57
C ARG A 303 -13.83 -2.05 -16.06
N SER A 304 -14.86 -2.70 -15.53
CA SER A 304 -15.13 -2.74 -14.08
C SER A 304 -14.21 -3.72 -13.35
N LYS A 305 -13.63 -4.69 -14.08
CA LYS A 305 -12.68 -5.66 -13.52
C LYS A 305 -11.35 -5.01 -13.19
N MET A 306 -10.83 -5.31 -12.00
CA MET A 306 -9.50 -4.88 -11.55
C MET A 306 -8.41 -5.64 -12.29
N ALA A 307 -7.15 -5.20 -12.21
CA ALA A 307 -6.04 -5.97 -12.75
C ALA A 307 -5.94 -7.34 -12.05
N VAL A 308 -5.58 -8.35 -12.83
CA VAL A 308 -5.24 -9.68 -12.30
C VAL A 308 -4.03 -9.59 -11.36
N PRO A 309 -3.86 -10.55 -10.43
CA PRO A 309 -2.65 -10.64 -9.63
C PRO A 309 -1.40 -10.74 -10.52
N ALA A 310 -0.27 -10.24 -10.03
CA ALA A 310 1.00 -10.41 -10.72
C ALA A 310 1.36 -11.90 -10.81
N ASN A 311 2.24 -12.26 -11.74
CA ASN A 311 2.85 -13.58 -11.79
C ASN A 311 4.36 -13.47 -12.03
N TYR A 312 5.11 -14.53 -11.71
CA TYR A 312 6.54 -14.61 -11.96
C TYR A 312 6.88 -14.49 -13.45
N LEU A 313 8.09 -14.05 -13.74
CA LEU A 313 8.63 -13.95 -15.10
C LEU A 313 9.87 -14.83 -15.23
N ASP A 314 9.86 -15.75 -16.20
CA ASP A 314 10.89 -16.79 -16.35
C ASP A 314 12.31 -16.20 -16.45
N PHE A 315 12.47 -15.06 -17.13
CA PHE A 315 13.77 -14.42 -17.29
C PHE A 315 14.29 -13.76 -16.01
N ILE A 316 13.38 -13.24 -15.17
CA ILE A 316 13.74 -12.68 -13.85
C ILE A 316 14.14 -13.84 -12.94
N ASP A 317 13.35 -14.91 -12.90
CA ASP A 317 13.60 -16.06 -12.03
C ASP A 317 14.92 -16.75 -12.39
N LYS A 318 15.21 -16.93 -13.68
CA LYS A 318 16.52 -17.42 -14.15
C LYS A 318 17.66 -16.50 -13.70
N SER A 319 17.45 -15.19 -13.72
CA SER A 319 18.45 -14.21 -13.27
C SER A 319 18.64 -14.21 -11.75
N ILE A 320 17.57 -14.42 -10.98
CA ILE A 320 17.61 -14.59 -9.52
C ILE A 320 18.36 -15.88 -9.19
N ALA A 321 18.04 -17.00 -9.84
CA ALA A 321 18.72 -18.27 -9.60
C ALA A 321 20.23 -18.21 -9.91
N ALA A 322 20.63 -17.41 -10.89
CA ALA A 322 22.03 -17.18 -11.23
C ALA A 322 22.76 -16.17 -10.32
N THR A 323 22.04 -15.45 -9.44
CA THR A 323 22.59 -14.33 -8.65
C THR A 323 22.42 -14.57 -7.16
N ASN A 324 23.44 -14.27 -6.36
CA ASN A 324 23.31 -14.31 -4.90
C ASN A 324 22.40 -13.15 -4.41
N VAL A 325 21.34 -13.48 -3.67
CA VAL A 325 20.34 -12.53 -3.15
C VAL A 325 20.98 -11.38 -2.33
N ALA A 326 22.09 -11.66 -1.64
CA ALA A 326 22.81 -10.64 -0.86
C ALA A 326 23.48 -9.54 -1.71
N VAL A 327 23.56 -9.73 -3.03
CA VAL A 327 24.20 -8.80 -3.98
C VAL A 327 23.17 -7.93 -4.72
N LEU A 328 21.87 -8.13 -4.47
CA LEU A 328 20.77 -7.37 -5.06
C LEU A 328 20.82 -5.88 -4.63
N GLY A 329 21.48 -5.06 -5.45
CA GLY A 329 21.78 -3.65 -5.18
C GLY A 329 23.17 -3.21 -5.67
N LYS A 330 24.04 -4.15 -6.05
CA LYS A 330 25.25 -3.88 -6.83
C LYS A 330 24.96 -4.22 -8.29
N LYS A 331 25.26 -3.30 -9.21
CA LYS A 331 25.13 -3.54 -10.66
C LYS A 331 25.92 -4.81 -11.02
N ALA A 332 25.22 -5.89 -11.39
CA ALA A 332 25.86 -7.05 -12.00
C ALA A 332 26.43 -6.59 -13.35
N ARG A 333 27.73 -6.34 -13.42
CA ARG A 333 28.41 -6.16 -14.70
C ARG A 333 28.33 -7.49 -15.44
N ARG A 334 27.86 -7.47 -16.69
CA ARG A 334 28.22 -8.50 -17.68
C ARG A 334 29.74 -8.69 -17.58
N ARG A 335 30.16 -9.95 -17.44
CA ARG A 335 31.54 -10.41 -17.21
C ARG A 335 32.59 -9.48 -17.85
N GLU A 336 33.38 -8.84 -16.99
CA GLU A 336 34.76 -8.47 -17.27
C GLU A 336 35.61 -9.01 -16.11
N ASN A 337 36.81 -9.48 -16.46
CA ASN A 337 37.73 -10.31 -15.67
C ASN A 337 37.84 -10.00 -14.15
N PRO A 338 37.92 -11.02 -13.27
CA PRO A 338 38.09 -10.83 -11.84
C PRO A 338 39.56 -10.70 -11.46
N GLN A 339 40.11 -9.48 -11.47
CA GLN A 339 41.25 -9.13 -10.64
C GLN A 339 41.06 -7.73 -10.06
N LEU A 340 41.41 -7.60 -8.78
CA LEU A 340 41.31 -6.42 -7.91
C LEU A 340 39.90 -6.02 -7.49
N VAL A 341 39.52 -6.35 -6.25
CA VAL A 341 39.51 -5.40 -5.12
C VAL A 341 39.25 -6.21 -3.85
N THR A 342 40.33 -6.56 -3.18
CA THR A 342 40.35 -6.89 -1.75
C THR A 342 41.39 -5.94 -1.13
N GLN A 343 41.21 -5.61 0.16
CA GLN A 343 42.09 -4.78 1.00
C GLN A 343 41.80 -3.25 0.88
N HIS A 344 41.75 -2.42 1.94
CA HIS A 344 42.12 -2.50 3.35
C HIS A 344 41.16 -1.62 4.19
N PHE A 345 40.79 -2.06 5.39
CA PHE A 345 40.44 -1.18 6.51
C PHE A 345 41.33 -1.60 7.69
N THR A 346 42.42 -0.87 7.89
CA THR A 346 43.21 -0.90 9.13
C THR A 346 43.78 0.49 9.38
N GLY A 347 43.34 1.10 10.47
CA GLY A 347 44.07 2.11 11.26
C GLY A 347 44.25 3.50 10.66
N CYS A 348 43.73 4.53 11.35
CA CYS A 348 44.63 5.50 11.98
C CYS A 348 43.93 6.33 13.05
N SER A 349 44.64 6.46 14.18
CA SER A 349 44.32 7.28 15.35
C SER A 349 44.94 8.67 15.19
N ASN A 350 44.21 9.68 15.68
CA ASN A 350 44.63 11.00 16.15
C ASN A 350 45.69 11.82 15.38
N LYS A 351 45.31 13.05 15.01
CA LYS A 351 45.83 14.30 15.62
C LYS A 351 45.03 15.50 15.11
N GLY A 352 44.71 16.41 16.04
CA GLY A 352 43.86 17.56 15.79
C GLY A 352 44.54 18.67 15.01
N GLN A 353 43.72 19.53 14.42
CA GLN A 353 44.01 20.96 14.33
C GLN A 353 42.72 21.76 14.20
N ILE A 354 42.71 22.81 15.02
CA ILE A 354 41.68 23.82 15.21
C ILE A 354 41.58 24.68 13.94
N LEU A 355 40.37 25.01 13.51
CA LEU A 355 40.09 26.29 12.85
C LEU A 355 38.63 26.70 13.06
N GLN A 356 38.49 27.98 13.41
CA GLN A 356 37.32 28.64 14.01
C GLN A 356 36.13 28.82 13.06
N LYS A 357 34.94 28.66 13.68
CA LYS A 357 33.72 29.47 13.59
C LYS A 357 33.58 30.44 12.41
N THR A 358 32.49 30.26 11.66
CA THR A 358 31.61 31.37 11.27
C THR A 358 30.15 30.97 11.47
N SER A 359 29.41 31.90 12.06
CA SER A 359 28.08 31.81 12.65
C SER A 359 26.95 31.93 11.62
N LEU A 360 25.90 31.12 11.78
CA LEU A 360 24.55 31.37 11.26
C LEU A 360 23.59 31.49 12.47
N PRO A 361 22.63 32.44 12.44
CA PRO A 361 21.71 32.68 13.55
C PRO A 361 20.62 31.60 13.66
N PRO A 362 19.94 31.52 14.82
CA PRO A 362 19.17 30.37 15.24
C PRO A 362 17.70 30.44 14.81
N ASP A 363 16.98 29.38 15.20
CA ASP A 363 15.53 29.22 15.25
C ASP A 363 14.95 28.42 14.08
N TYR A 364 14.67 27.14 14.32
CA TYR A 364 13.29 26.65 14.43
C TYR A 364 13.27 25.32 15.21
N ASN A 365 12.34 25.24 16.15
CA ASN A 365 12.13 24.17 17.12
C ASN A 365 11.86 22.79 16.50
N THR A 366 12.71 21.82 16.81
CA THR A 366 12.43 20.39 16.61
C THR A 366 11.62 19.87 17.79
N ALA A 367 10.34 20.23 17.85
CA ALA A 367 9.39 19.71 18.83
C ALA A 367 7.98 19.67 18.24
N ALA A 368 7.78 18.90 17.17
CA ALA A 368 6.47 18.38 16.74
C ALA A 368 6.66 17.54 15.48
N PHE A 369 6.79 16.22 15.60
CA PHE A 369 6.39 15.28 14.54
C PHE A 369 5.90 13.98 15.17
N ALA A 370 4.85 14.14 15.99
CA ALA A 370 3.81 13.12 16.08
C ALA A 370 2.90 13.31 14.85
N SER A 371 2.51 12.19 14.22
CA SER A 371 1.42 12.10 13.24
C SER A 371 1.38 13.16 12.14
N ILE A 372 2.02 12.87 10.99
CA ILE A 372 1.63 13.50 9.73
C ILE A 372 0.65 12.55 9.04
N ASP A 373 -0.58 13.06 8.89
CA ASP A 373 -1.67 12.49 8.10
C ASP A 373 -1.21 12.18 6.68
N VAL A 374 -1.35 10.92 6.30
CA VAL A 374 -1.33 10.48 4.91
C VAL A 374 -2.77 10.43 4.45
N ASN A 375 -3.32 11.59 4.10
CA ASN A 375 -4.56 11.64 3.35
C ASN A 375 -4.44 12.75 2.30
N ASP A 376 -3.89 12.39 1.14
CA ASP A 376 -4.42 12.91 -0.11
C ASP A 376 -4.04 12.02 -1.30
N GLN A 377 -5.09 11.63 -2.04
CA GLN A 377 -5.13 10.95 -3.33
C GLN A 377 -4.86 9.43 -3.39
N ALA A 378 -5.80 8.68 -2.83
CA ALA A 378 -6.24 7.41 -3.40
C ALA A 378 -7.76 7.49 -3.65
N VAL A 379 -8.17 7.85 -4.86
CA VAL A 379 -9.56 7.67 -5.31
C VAL A 379 -9.63 6.35 -6.07
N GLY A 380 -10.33 5.38 -5.48
CA GLY A 380 -10.87 4.23 -6.18
C GLY A 380 -10.72 2.91 -5.45
N LEU A 381 -11.89 2.31 -5.11
CA LEU A 381 -12.13 0.91 -4.74
C LEU A 381 -12.04 0.57 -3.24
N SER A 382 -13.13 0.90 -2.55
CA SER A 382 -13.56 0.20 -1.33
C SER A 382 -14.24 -1.11 -1.73
N ALA A 383 -13.70 -2.24 -1.27
CA ALA A 383 -14.42 -3.50 -1.12
C ALA A 383 -14.04 -4.07 0.26
N THR A 384 -14.95 -3.94 1.20
CA THR A 384 -14.84 -4.49 2.55
C THR A 384 -15.12 -6.00 2.50
N ASN A 385 -14.10 -6.82 2.81
CA ASN A 385 -14.27 -8.24 3.12
C ASN A 385 -14.06 -8.44 4.62
N THR A 386 -15.12 -8.80 5.33
CA THR A 386 -15.06 -9.34 6.69
C THR A 386 -15.12 -10.86 6.58
N ALA A 387 -14.02 -11.52 6.92
CA ALA A 387 -13.94 -12.97 7.01
C ALA A 387 -14.51 -13.47 8.34
N ALA A 388 -15.35 -14.51 8.29
CA ALA A 388 -15.65 -15.36 9.42
C ALA A 388 -15.28 -16.82 9.09
N LYS A 389 -14.33 -17.36 9.86
CA LYS A 389 -14.27 -18.70 10.52
C LYS A 389 -15.38 -19.69 10.09
N ASN A 390 -15.20 -20.98 9.84
CA ASN A 390 -14.23 -21.98 10.31
C ASN A 390 -14.43 -23.32 9.54
N TYR A 391 -13.34 -24.10 9.46
CA TYR A 391 -13.21 -25.57 9.46
C TYR A 391 -14.33 -26.48 8.91
N GLY A 392 -14.02 -27.18 7.82
CA GLY A 392 -14.63 -28.46 7.45
C GLY A 392 -13.73 -29.63 7.89
N SER A 393 -14.30 -30.58 8.62
CA SER A 393 -13.71 -31.90 8.90
C SER A 393 -14.47 -32.94 8.07
N PHE A 394 -13.73 -33.73 7.30
CA PHE A 394 -14.21 -34.88 6.54
C PHE A 394 -14.39 -36.09 7.48
N SER A 395 -15.47 -36.87 7.33
CA SER A 395 -15.41 -38.34 7.31
C SER A 395 -16.75 -39.02 6.97
N ASN A 396 -16.64 -40.00 6.07
CA ASN A 396 -17.30 -41.31 6.00
C ASN A 396 -18.82 -41.44 5.80
N GLN A 397 -19.18 -41.70 4.53
CA GLN A 397 -19.73 -42.96 3.96
C GLN A 397 -20.49 -44.00 4.83
N PRO A 398 -21.33 -44.86 4.18
CA PRO A 398 -22.73 -45.10 4.53
C PRO A 398 -23.02 -46.55 4.96
N SER A 399 -24.25 -46.81 5.44
CA SER A 399 -24.97 -48.11 5.40
C SER A 399 -26.31 -47.97 6.13
N ARG A 400 -27.35 -48.79 5.98
CA ARG A 400 -27.88 -49.72 4.97
C ARG A 400 -29.09 -50.37 5.68
N ARG A 401 -30.29 -50.30 5.11
CA ARG A 401 -31.43 -51.23 5.30
C ARG A 401 -32.41 -50.90 4.15
N ASP A 402 -32.20 -51.54 3.01
CA ASP A 402 -32.91 -52.76 2.57
C ASP A 402 -34.42 -52.47 2.41
N GLN A 403 -34.84 -52.16 1.19
CA GLN A 403 -35.41 -53.13 0.23
C GLN A 403 -36.66 -53.81 0.78
N LEU A 404 -37.84 -53.51 0.23
CA LEU A 404 -38.44 -54.32 -0.84
C LEU A 404 -39.84 -53.79 -1.21
N SER A 405 -40.13 -53.89 -2.53
CA SER A 405 -41.43 -54.18 -3.16
C SER A 405 -42.60 -53.20 -2.92
N THR A 406 -43.49 -52.89 -3.87
CA THR A 406 -43.85 -53.55 -5.12
C THR A 406 -44.69 -52.59 -5.96
N GLN A 407 -44.69 -52.84 -7.27
CA GLN A 407 -45.68 -52.36 -8.24
C GLN A 407 -47.12 -52.60 -7.75
N ASN A 408 -48.06 -51.69 -8.05
CA ASN A 408 -49.15 -51.92 -9.03
C ASN A 408 -50.34 -50.97 -8.87
N GLN A 409 -50.84 -50.58 -10.05
CA GLN A 409 -52.26 -50.44 -10.43
C GLN A 409 -53.12 -49.30 -9.87
N SER A 410 -53.32 -48.31 -10.75
CA SER A 410 -54.60 -47.88 -11.34
C SER A 410 -55.95 -48.31 -10.73
N VAL A 411 -56.88 -47.34 -10.80
CA VAL A 411 -58.36 -47.41 -10.82
C VAL A 411 -59.05 -47.45 -9.45
N GLN A 412 -59.62 -46.32 -9.04
CA GLN A 412 -61.07 -46.21 -8.82
C GLN A 412 -61.51 -44.76 -8.57
N SER A 413 -62.72 -44.49 -9.03
CA SER A 413 -63.39 -43.20 -9.11
C SER A 413 -64.39 -43.03 -7.96
N ARG A 414 -64.76 -41.76 -7.73
CA ARG A 414 -65.88 -41.23 -6.92
C ARG A 414 -65.65 -41.20 -5.40
N MET A 415 -65.71 -40.00 -4.82
CA MET A 415 -66.92 -39.48 -4.14
C MET A 415 -66.62 -38.08 -3.59
N ALA A 416 -67.47 -37.12 -3.95
CA ALA A 416 -67.50 -35.79 -3.35
C ALA A 416 -68.21 -35.85 -1.99
N GLN A 417 -67.64 -35.22 -0.98
CA GLN A 417 -68.36 -34.76 0.22
C GLN A 417 -67.90 -33.35 0.62
N PRO A 418 -68.79 -32.55 1.22
CA PRO A 418 -68.76 -31.09 1.12
C PRO A 418 -67.84 -30.45 2.16
N GLY A 419 -66.88 -29.66 1.69
CA GLY A 419 -66.08 -28.78 2.54
C GLY A 419 -66.94 -27.69 3.18
N THR A 420 -66.80 -27.54 4.49
CA THR A 420 -67.32 -26.42 5.27
C THR A 420 -66.82 -25.10 4.66
N LYS A 421 -67.74 -24.25 4.20
CA LYS A 421 -67.46 -22.96 3.54
C LYS A 421 -66.50 -22.04 4.31
N ALA A 422 -66.34 -22.24 5.62
CA ALA A 422 -65.43 -21.45 6.47
C ALA A 422 -63.95 -21.77 6.24
N GLU A 423 -63.55 -23.04 6.03
CA GLU A 423 -62.14 -23.40 5.79
C GLU A 423 -61.66 -22.93 4.40
N ASN A 424 -62.53 -22.99 3.40
CA ASN A 424 -62.22 -22.50 2.06
C ASN A 424 -62.20 -20.97 1.99
N ALA A 425 -63.03 -20.26 2.76
CA ALA A 425 -62.99 -18.80 2.84
C ALA A 425 -61.70 -18.30 3.50
N MET A 426 -61.26 -18.94 4.60
CA MET A 426 -60.02 -18.56 5.30
C MET A 426 -58.76 -18.86 4.46
N ARG A 427 -58.74 -19.99 3.72
CA ARG A 427 -57.66 -20.30 2.77
C ARG A 427 -57.62 -19.34 1.58
N PHE A 428 -58.76 -18.88 1.08
CA PHE A 428 -58.84 -17.93 -0.04
C PHE A 428 -58.34 -16.51 0.34
N THR A 429 -58.60 -16.07 1.57
CA THR A 429 -58.02 -14.81 2.08
C THR A 429 -56.51 -14.92 2.33
N GLN A 430 -56.03 -16.08 2.75
CA GLN A 430 -54.60 -16.32 3.01
C GLN A 430 -53.78 -16.37 1.72
N THR A 431 -54.31 -16.94 0.63
CA THR A 431 -53.66 -16.95 -0.69
C THR A 431 -53.67 -15.56 -1.35
N GLY A 432 -54.74 -14.77 -1.18
CA GLY A 432 -54.77 -13.37 -1.62
C GLY A 432 -53.74 -12.52 -0.90
N LEU A 433 -53.63 -12.64 0.43
CA LEU A 433 -52.64 -11.91 1.23
C LEU A 433 -51.21 -12.33 0.86
N LEU A 434 -50.93 -13.62 0.70
CA LEU A 434 -49.62 -14.11 0.27
C LEU A 434 -49.24 -13.58 -1.11
N TYR A 435 -50.17 -13.55 -2.06
CA TYR A 435 -49.93 -12.98 -3.38
C TYR A 435 -49.56 -11.49 -3.29
N THR A 436 -50.28 -10.71 -2.46
CA THR A 436 -49.95 -9.29 -2.24
C THR A 436 -48.60 -9.08 -1.55
N LEU A 437 -48.24 -9.94 -0.59
CA LEU A 437 -46.94 -9.89 0.08
C LEU A 437 -45.80 -10.24 -0.87
N HIS A 438 -45.99 -11.22 -1.76
CA HIS A 438 -45.01 -11.55 -2.79
C HIS A 438 -44.86 -10.42 -3.83
N MET A 439 -45.96 -9.78 -4.25
CA MET A 439 -45.92 -8.61 -5.14
C MET A 439 -45.08 -7.44 -4.58
N ILE A 440 -45.08 -7.25 -3.25
CA ILE A 440 -44.26 -6.21 -2.60
C ILE A 440 -42.83 -6.69 -2.35
N ARG A 441 -42.64 -7.98 -2.06
CA ARG A 441 -41.34 -8.59 -1.76
C ARG A 441 -40.42 -8.63 -2.98
N GLU A 442 -40.91 -9.08 -4.13
CA GLU A 442 -40.06 -9.33 -5.31
C GLU A 442 -39.31 -8.08 -5.80
N PRO A 443 -39.91 -6.87 -5.90
CA PRO A 443 -39.17 -5.65 -6.27
C PRO A 443 -38.07 -5.25 -5.28
N VAL A 444 -38.30 -5.52 -3.98
CA VAL A 444 -37.33 -5.23 -2.92
C VAL A 444 -36.15 -6.20 -2.99
N VAL A 445 -36.43 -7.47 -3.29
CA VAL A 445 -35.43 -8.51 -3.49
C VAL A 445 -34.59 -8.24 -4.73
N ASP A 446 -35.21 -7.86 -5.85
CA ASP A 446 -34.50 -7.49 -7.09
C ASP A 446 -33.56 -6.28 -6.87
N TYR A 447 -34.01 -5.29 -6.09
CA TYR A 447 -33.16 -4.15 -5.70
C TYR A 447 -31.97 -4.59 -4.83
N GLN A 448 -32.17 -5.53 -3.90
CA GLN A 448 -31.10 -6.05 -3.04
C GLN A 448 -30.10 -6.95 -3.79
N GLU A 449 -30.57 -7.73 -4.76
CA GLU A 449 -29.73 -8.52 -5.66
C GLU A 449 -28.84 -7.62 -6.51
N SER A 450 -29.36 -6.48 -6.99
CA SER A 450 -28.57 -5.46 -7.71
C SER A 450 -27.44 -4.85 -6.87
N ARG A 451 -27.49 -4.99 -5.54
CA ARG A 451 -26.49 -4.52 -4.58
C ARG A 451 -25.64 -5.65 -3.99
N GLY A 452 -25.77 -6.87 -4.52
CA GLY A 452 -24.94 -8.03 -4.20
C GLY A 452 -25.42 -8.89 -3.04
N VAL A 453 -26.69 -8.77 -2.61
CA VAL A 453 -27.27 -9.65 -1.58
C VAL A 453 -27.92 -10.87 -2.26
N PRO A 454 -27.48 -12.11 -1.94
CA PRO A 454 -27.98 -13.32 -2.60
C PRO A 454 -29.43 -13.65 -2.20
N ARG A 455 -30.24 -14.07 -3.18
CA ARG A 455 -31.69 -14.31 -3.08
C ARG A 455 -32.10 -15.44 -2.10
N ASN A 456 -31.14 -16.28 -1.70
CA ASN A 456 -31.39 -17.55 -1.02
C ASN A 456 -31.04 -17.53 0.48
N GLU A 457 -30.61 -16.40 1.04
CA GLU A 457 -30.31 -16.27 2.47
C GLU A 457 -31.50 -15.66 3.23
N GLU A 458 -31.95 -16.33 4.30
CA GLU A 458 -32.94 -15.73 5.20
C GLU A 458 -32.28 -14.58 5.96
N ILE A 459 -32.79 -13.36 5.77
CA ILE A 459 -32.29 -12.19 6.51
C ILE A 459 -32.79 -12.28 7.95
N THR A 460 -31.97 -12.83 8.84
CA THR A 460 -32.25 -12.87 10.28
C THR A 460 -32.39 -11.45 10.84
N PHE A 461 -33.28 -11.25 11.82
CA PHE A 461 -33.47 -9.96 12.51
C PHE A 461 -32.14 -9.35 13.01
N LEU A 462 -31.23 -10.21 13.50
CA LEU A 462 -29.90 -9.78 13.94
C LEU A 462 -29.06 -9.18 12.79
N THR A 463 -29.13 -9.75 11.59
CA THR A 463 -28.42 -9.25 10.40
C THR A 463 -28.97 -7.88 9.96
N LEU A 464 -30.29 -7.70 10.04
CA LEU A 464 -30.94 -6.41 9.78
C LEU A 464 -30.49 -5.34 10.78
N VAL A 465 -30.55 -5.64 12.08
CA VAL A 465 -30.12 -4.71 13.13
C VAL A 465 -28.63 -4.38 12.99
N THR A 466 -27.78 -5.37 12.69
CA THR A 466 -26.35 -5.14 12.51
C THR A 466 -26.06 -4.26 11.30
N SER A 467 -26.77 -4.46 10.18
CA SER A 467 -26.67 -3.62 8.98
C SER A 467 -27.11 -2.18 9.27
N LEU A 468 -28.25 -1.99 9.94
CA LEU A 468 -28.75 -0.67 10.33
C LEU A 468 -27.78 0.07 11.26
N CYS A 469 -27.27 -0.62 12.28
CA CYS A 469 -26.26 -0.06 13.19
C CYS A 469 -24.96 0.29 12.46
N THR A 470 -24.52 -0.54 11.51
CA THR A 470 -23.30 -0.29 10.72
C THR A 470 -23.47 0.93 9.81
N GLN A 471 -24.64 1.07 9.16
CA GLN A 471 -24.94 2.22 8.31
C GLN A 471 -25.08 3.50 9.14
N ALA A 472 -25.76 3.44 10.30
CA ALA A 472 -25.88 4.57 11.22
C ALA A 472 -24.51 5.00 11.77
N TYR A 473 -23.65 4.06 12.16
CA TYR A 473 -22.28 4.32 12.60
C TYR A 473 -21.44 4.98 11.50
N THR A 474 -21.52 4.46 10.27
CA THR A 474 -20.78 5.01 9.13
C THR A 474 -21.24 6.43 8.81
N ALA A 475 -22.54 6.70 8.85
CA ALA A 475 -23.08 8.05 8.69
C ALA A 475 -22.59 9.00 9.79
N ALA A 476 -22.62 8.55 11.06
CA ALA A 476 -22.13 9.34 12.19
C ALA A 476 -20.63 9.65 12.10
N ILE A 477 -19.80 8.67 11.73
CA ILE A 477 -18.37 8.89 11.51
C ILE A 477 -18.12 9.85 10.34
N THR A 478 -18.89 9.72 9.26
CA THR A 478 -18.74 10.62 8.11
C THR A 478 -19.03 12.07 8.53
N ILE A 479 -20.05 12.30 9.35
CA ILE A 479 -20.35 13.63 9.91
C ILE A 479 -19.20 14.11 10.81
N LEU A 480 -18.68 13.27 11.70
CA LEU A 480 -17.55 13.62 12.56
C LEU A 480 -16.27 13.95 11.77
N VAL A 481 -15.97 13.19 10.71
CA VAL A 481 -14.84 13.45 9.81
C VAL A 481 -15.05 14.75 9.02
N MET A 482 -16.28 15.03 8.56
CA MET A 482 -16.61 16.32 7.94
C MET A 482 -16.41 17.49 8.91
N LEU A 483 -16.77 17.33 10.19
CA LEU A 483 -16.52 18.33 11.22
C LEU A 483 -15.02 18.47 11.53
N TRP A 484 -14.27 17.37 11.57
CA TRP A 484 -12.83 17.39 11.77
C TRP A 484 -12.09 18.10 10.62
N ASN A 485 -12.57 17.96 9.39
CA ASN A 485 -12.05 18.69 8.23
C ASN A 485 -12.25 20.21 8.30
N LEU A 486 -13.05 20.71 9.26
CA LEU A 486 -13.21 22.14 9.54
C LEU A 486 -12.14 22.69 10.50
N MET A 487 -11.32 21.83 11.13
CA MET A 487 -10.25 22.24 12.04
C MET A 487 -9.27 23.27 11.45
N PRO A 488 -8.82 23.17 10.18
CA PRO A 488 -7.94 24.18 9.57
C PRO A 488 -8.55 25.59 9.51
N LEU A 489 -9.89 25.70 9.48
CA LEU A 489 -10.59 26.99 9.52
C LEU A 489 -10.49 27.62 10.91
N VAL A 490 -10.58 26.82 11.97
CA VAL A 490 -10.45 27.27 13.36
C VAL A 490 -9.03 27.79 13.62
N ASP A 491 -8.02 27.06 13.16
CA ASP A 491 -6.62 27.51 13.26
C ASP A 491 -6.40 28.83 12.51
N GLY A 492 -6.95 28.96 11.30
CA GLY A 492 -6.93 30.19 10.52
C GLY A 492 -7.59 31.38 11.24
N LEU A 493 -8.71 31.16 11.92
CA LEU A 493 -9.40 32.20 12.71
C LEU A 493 -8.55 32.67 13.91
N ILE A 494 -7.83 31.77 14.57
CA ILE A 494 -6.94 32.12 15.69
C ILE A 494 -5.79 33.01 15.20
N TYR A 495 -5.17 32.67 14.06
CA TYR A 495 -4.14 33.51 13.45
C TYR A 495 -4.67 34.89 13.04
N PHE A 496 -5.88 34.95 12.49
CA PHE A 496 -6.52 36.19 12.09
C PHE A 496 -6.84 37.10 13.28
N ILE A 497 -7.38 36.55 14.37
CA ILE A 497 -7.64 37.30 15.60
C ILE A 497 -6.33 37.88 16.15
N ARG A 498 -5.25 37.07 16.19
CA ARG A 498 -3.94 37.55 16.63
C ARG A 498 -3.42 38.68 15.75
N PHE A 499 -3.53 38.54 14.43
CA PHE A 499 -3.14 39.58 13.47
C PHE A 499 -3.90 40.89 13.70
N LEU A 500 -5.23 40.82 13.88
CA LEU A 500 -6.05 42.00 14.17
C LEU A 500 -5.64 42.68 15.48
N LEU A 501 -5.36 41.90 16.52
CA LEU A 501 -4.91 42.42 17.81
C LEU A 501 -3.55 43.10 17.68
N ASP A 502 -2.58 42.46 17.02
CA ASP A 502 -1.23 43.02 16.83
C ASP A 502 -1.28 44.35 16.05
N LYS A 503 -2.11 44.42 15.00
CA LYS A 503 -2.30 45.65 14.20
C LYS A 503 -3.09 46.73 14.94
N ALA A 504 -4.09 46.36 15.72
CA ALA A 504 -4.85 47.31 16.54
C ALA A 504 -3.97 47.94 17.62
N ILE A 505 -3.09 47.16 18.26
CA ILE A 505 -2.11 47.65 19.22
C ILE A 505 -1.16 48.65 18.56
N ASP A 506 -0.58 48.31 17.40
CA ASP A 506 0.33 49.20 16.66
C ASP A 506 -0.33 50.54 16.24
N ILE A 507 -1.62 50.52 15.91
CA ILE A 507 -2.39 51.74 15.58
C ILE A 507 -2.65 52.59 16.83
N VAL A 508 -2.93 51.96 17.97
CA VAL A 508 -3.19 52.66 19.25
C VAL A 508 -1.92 53.25 19.84
N GLU A 509 -0.77 52.60 19.66
CA GLU A 509 0.54 53.04 20.17
C GLU A 509 1.18 54.16 19.33
N THR A 510 0.65 54.44 18.14
CA THR A 510 1.16 55.49 17.25
C THR A 510 0.66 56.87 17.69
N GLU A 511 1.57 57.77 18.10
CA GLU A 511 1.25 59.13 18.58
C GLU A 511 0.87 60.11 17.45
N ASP A 512 1.42 59.95 16.23
CA ASP A 512 1.11 60.83 15.10
C ASP A 512 -0.22 60.46 14.42
N ASN A 513 -1.13 61.44 14.35
CA ASN A 513 -2.44 61.29 13.72
C ASN A 513 -2.37 60.97 12.21
N LYS A 514 -1.34 61.44 11.50
CA LYS A 514 -1.19 61.14 10.06
C LYS A 514 -0.77 59.70 9.83
N ASP A 515 0.19 59.22 10.59
CA ASP A 515 0.67 57.83 10.51
C ASP A 515 -0.39 56.84 10.98
N ARG A 516 -1.17 57.20 12.00
CA ARG A 516 -2.32 56.42 12.45
C ARG A 516 -3.39 56.24 11.36
N ALA A 517 -3.66 57.29 10.58
CA ALA A 517 -4.60 57.23 9.46
C ALA A 517 -4.08 56.34 8.31
N ILE A 518 -2.78 56.40 8.01
CA ILE A 518 -2.15 55.55 6.98
C ILE A 518 -2.19 54.08 7.39
N LYS A 519 -1.78 53.76 8.63
CA LYS A 519 -1.84 52.39 9.18
C LYS A 519 -3.26 51.84 9.21
N GLY A 520 -4.24 52.67 9.56
CA GLY A 520 -5.67 52.31 9.52
C GLY A 520 -6.17 52.00 8.10
N ALA A 521 -5.76 52.77 7.09
CA ALA A 521 -6.12 52.51 5.70
C ALA A 521 -5.52 51.20 5.17
N ILE A 522 -4.28 50.87 5.57
CA ILE A 522 -3.63 49.59 5.24
C ILE A 522 -4.40 48.42 5.86
N LEU A 523 -4.75 48.52 7.15
CA LEU A 523 -5.53 47.48 7.84
C LEU A 523 -6.89 47.25 7.18
N PHE A 524 -7.57 48.30 6.72
CA PHE A 524 -8.84 48.19 6.00
C PHE A 524 -8.69 47.42 4.67
N GLY A 525 -7.60 47.68 3.94
CA GLY A 525 -7.27 46.94 2.71
C GLY A 525 -6.98 45.47 2.99
N GLU A 526 -6.14 45.18 3.99
CA GLU A 526 -5.81 43.81 4.43
C GLU A 526 -7.08 43.05 4.88
N LEU A 527 -7.95 43.71 5.66
CA LEU A 527 -9.21 43.13 6.13
C LEU A 527 -10.16 42.78 4.97
N THR A 528 -10.25 43.64 3.96
CA THR A 528 -11.09 43.40 2.77
C THR A 528 -10.63 42.16 2.01
N ILE A 529 -9.31 41.98 1.86
CA ILE A 529 -8.72 40.81 1.21
C ILE A 529 -9.02 39.54 2.01
N VAL A 530 -8.86 39.58 3.34
CA VAL A 530 -9.13 38.43 4.19
C VAL A 530 -10.60 38.03 4.13
N VAL A 531 -11.54 38.98 4.17
CA VAL A 531 -12.98 38.72 4.05
C VAL A 531 -13.31 38.07 2.71
N PHE A 532 -12.69 38.54 1.61
CA PHE A 532 -12.86 37.92 0.29
C PHE A 532 -12.37 36.47 0.25
N ILE A 533 -11.22 36.17 0.86
CA ILE A 533 -10.67 34.82 0.96
C ILE A 533 -11.58 33.92 1.81
N ILE A 534 -12.07 34.40 2.96
CA ILE A 534 -13.03 33.67 3.81
C ILE A 534 -14.30 33.34 3.02
N PHE A 535 -14.84 34.30 2.26
CA PHE A 535 -16.00 34.07 1.41
C PHE A 535 -15.77 32.98 0.36
N MET A 536 -14.60 32.97 -0.29
CA MET A 536 -14.22 31.91 -1.23
C MET A 536 -14.10 30.54 -0.56
N ILE A 537 -13.46 30.45 0.61
CA ILE A 537 -13.28 29.19 1.35
C ILE A 537 -14.64 28.63 1.79
N VAL A 538 -15.49 29.47 2.37
CA VAL A 538 -16.86 29.11 2.75
C VAL A 538 -17.64 28.63 1.51
N GLY A 539 -17.56 29.36 0.39
CA GLY A 539 -18.19 28.95 -0.87
C GLY A 539 -17.72 27.57 -1.36
N LEU A 540 -16.41 27.27 -1.27
CA LEU A 540 -15.86 25.98 -1.66
C LEU A 540 -16.27 24.83 -0.72
N ILE A 541 -16.41 25.10 0.58
CA ILE A 541 -16.86 24.09 1.56
C ILE A 541 -18.36 23.79 1.41
N PHE A 542 -19.20 24.81 1.17
CA PHE A 542 -20.65 24.63 1.05
C PHE A 542 -21.11 24.19 -0.34
N MET A 543 -20.31 24.36 -1.39
CA MET A 543 -20.66 23.95 -2.76
C MET A 543 -20.93 22.44 -2.90
N PRO A 544 -20.11 21.52 -2.35
CA PRO A 544 -20.42 20.09 -2.33
C PRO A 544 -21.71 19.74 -1.60
N VAL A 545 -22.00 20.44 -0.48
CA VAL A 545 -23.23 20.25 0.30
C VAL A 545 -24.45 20.71 -0.50
N TYR A 546 -24.35 21.86 -1.18
CA TYR A 546 -25.40 22.36 -2.05
C TYR A 546 -25.68 21.41 -3.23
N VAL A 547 -24.64 20.88 -3.87
CA VAL A 547 -24.77 19.88 -4.95
C VAL A 547 -25.39 18.59 -4.43
N LEU A 548 -25.05 18.16 -3.21
CA LEU A 548 -25.65 16.98 -2.57
C LEU A 548 -27.14 17.20 -2.28
N MET A 549 -27.51 18.36 -1.74
CA MET A 549 -28.91 18.72 -1.51
C MET A 549 -29.69 18.78 -2.82
N ALA A 550 -29.15 19.41 -3.87
CA ALA A 550 -29.78 19.46 -5.19
C ALA A 550 -30.01 18.06 -5.78
N ARG A 551 -29.06 17.13 -5.61
CA ARG A 551 -29.22 15.73 -6.02
C ARG A 551 -30.25 14.97 -5.19
N LEU A 552 -30.32 15.22 -3.88
CA LEU A 552 -31.33 14.65 -2.99
C LEU A 552 -32.72 15.13 -3.38
N PHE A 553 -32.92 16.43 -3.56
CA PHE A 553 -34.18 16.99 -4.03
C PHE A 553 -34.58 16.46 -5.40
N SER A 554 -33.63 16.38 -6.35
CA SER A 554 -33.88 15.80 -7.67
C SER A 554 -34.33 14.33 -7.59
N LYS A 555 -33.71 13.53 -6.72
CA LYS A 555 -34.10 12.13 -6.49
C LYS A 555 -35.46 12.00 -5.82
N ILE A 556 -35.72 12.79 -4.77
CA ILE A 556 -37.00 12.79 -4.07
C ILE A 556 -38.12 13.20 -5.03
N PHE A 557 -37.88 14.24 -5.85
CA PHE A 557 -38.82 14.69 -6.87
C PHE A 557 -39.07 13.61 -7.94
N SER A 558 -38.03 12.90 -8.39
CA SER A 558 -38.18 11.76 -9.33
C SER A 558 -38.85 10.51 -8.74
N MET A 559 -39.00 10.44 -7.41
CA MET A 559 -39.75 9.36 -6.76
C MET A 559 -41.19 9.77 -6.45
N LEU A 560 -41.51 11.06 -6.50
CA LEU A 560 -42.84 11.62 -6.25
C LEU A 560 -43.65 11.87 -7.53
N MET A 561 -42.97 11.96 -8.68
CA MET A 561 -43.51 11.91 -10.04
C MET A 561 -43.34 10.51 -10.59
#